data_AF-A0A315XPJ1-F1
#
_entry.id   AF-A0A315XPJ1-F1
#
_cell.length_a   1.000
_cell.length_b   1.000
_cell.length_c   1.000
_cell.angle_alpha   90.00
_cell.angle_beta   90.00
_cell.angle_gamma   90.00
#
_symmetry.space_group_name_H-M   'P 1'
#
loop_
_entity.id
_entity.type
_entity.pdbx_description
1 polymer ?
#
loop_
_entity_poly.entity_id
_entity_poly.type
_entity_poly.pdbx_seq_one_letter_code
_entity_poly.pdbx_strand_id
1 'polypeptide(L)'
;MKELVFYEDFDVDEVSESINDVMSKWSIHFLDINGPNWIIYDYEMEVKCIFQFRVDFYDLESRIKLEDLKLNVIHHIESLRDETTYRDNLTNSVFFD
;
A
#
# COMPACT_ATOMS: atom_id res chain seq x y z
N MET A 1 -14.32 3.80 12.00
CA MET A 1 -13.98 5.14 11.48
C MET A 1 -12.92 4.93 10.42
N LYS A 2 -13.12 5.48 9.22
CA LYS A 2 -12.18 5.33 8.11
C LYS A 2 -11.15 6.45 8.19
N GLU A 3 -9.87 6.11 8.21
CA GLU A 3 -8.79 7.07 8.12
C GLU A 3 -8.37 7.26 6.65
N LEU A 4 -8.07 8.51 6.28
CA LEU A 4 -7.62 8.87 4.93
C LEU A 4 -6.33 9.66 5.09
N VAL A 5 -5.25 9.10 4.55
CA VAL A 5 -3.89 9.63 4.68
C VAL A 5 -3.35 9.98 3.29
N PHE A 6 -2.77 11.16 3.18
CA PHE A 6 -2.22 11.70 1.94
C PHE A 6 -0.71 11.91 2.08
N TYR A 7 0.03 11.43 1.09
CA TYR A 7 1.48 11.55 1.01
C TYR A 7 1.89 12.25 -0.30
N GLU A 8 2.77 13.23 -0.19
CA GLU A 8 3.42 13.95 -1.30
C GLU A 8 4.91 14.03 -0.98
N ASP A 9 5.77 13.77 -1.97
CA ASP A 9 7.24 13.69 -1.81
C ASP A 9 7.66 12.87 -0.58
N PHE A 10 7.09 11.68 -0.46
CA PHE A 10 7.25 10.85 0.72
C PHE A 10 8.59 10.14 0.76
N ASP A 11 9.07 9.93 1.99
CA ASP A 11 10.15 9.00 2.27
C ASP A 11 9.61 7.56 2.34
N VAL A 12 10.30 6.64 1.67
CA VAL A 12 9.84 5.26 1.54
C VAL A 12 9.87 4.53 2.88
N ASP A 13 10.91 4.75 3.69
CA ASP A 13 11.09 4.05 4.95
C ASP A 13 10.07 4.55 5.98
N GLU A 14 9.91 5.87 6.11
CA GLU A 14 8.95 6.47 7.05
C GLU A 14 7.51 6.03 6.75
N VAL A 15 7.12 5.99 5.47
CA VAL A 15 5.77 5.58 5.10
C VAL A 15 5.58 4.06 5.21
N SER A 16 6.61 3.27 4.91
CA SER A 16 6.58 1.82 5.16
C SER A 16 6.29 1.52 6.63
N GLU A 17 7.01 2.17 7.53
CA GLU A 17 6.79 2.02 8.97
C GLU A 17 5.38 2.43 9.38
N SER A 18 4.89 3.57 8.87
CA SER A 18 3.54 4.05 9.18
C SER A 18 2.44 3.07 8.73
N ILE A 19 2.57 2.50 7.52
CA ILE A 19 1.63 1.51 7.00
C ILE A 19 1.68 0.23 7.85
N ASN A 20 2.88 -0.25 8.17
CA ASN A 20 3.07 -1.45 8.98
C ASN A 20 2.50 -1.29 10.40
N ASP A 21 2.64 -0.10 10.98
CA ASP A 21 2.03 0.26 12.25
C ASP A 21 0.51 0.22 12.20
N VAL A 22 -0.09 0.72 11.12
CA VAL A 22 -1.54 0.61 10.90
C VAL A 22 -1.94 -0.86 10.75
N MET A 23 -1.19 -1.65 9.97
CA MET A 23 -1.46 -3.09 9.82
C MET A 23 -1.35 -3.86 11.13
N SER A 24 -0.44 -3.46 12.01
CA SER A 24 -0.22 -4.13 13.31
C SER A 24 -1.25 -3.71 14.37
N LYS A 25 -1.75 -2.47 14.32
CA LYS A 25 -2.74 -1.95 15.28
C LYS A 25 -4.14 -2.49 15.05
N TRP A 26 -4.50 -2.67 13.78
CA TRP A 26 -5.82 -3.12 13.36
C TRP A 26 -5.70 -4.59 12.95
N SER A 27 -6.71 -5.42 13.21
CA SER A 27 -6.74 -6.79 12.69
C SER A 27 -6.99 -6.78 11.17
N ILE A 28 -5.97 -6.35 10.43
CA ILE A 28 -6.01 -6.20 8.99
C ILE A 28 -5.99 -7.57 8.34
N HIS A 29 -6.81 -7.72 7.31
CA HIS A 29 -6.90 -8.94 6.53
C HIS A 29 -6.40 -8.73 5.11
N PHE A 30 -6.62 -7.54 4.54
CA PHE A 30 -6.43 -7.34 3.11
C PHE A 30 -5.92 -5.94 2.76
N LEU A 31 -4.85 -5.89 1.96
CA LEU A 31 -4.35 -4.68 1.31
C LEU A 31 -4.68 -4.70 -0.19
N ASP A 32 -5.38 -3.68 -0.67
CA ASP A 32 -5.71 -3.51 -2.09
C ASP A 32 -4.91 -2.34 -2.69
N ILE A 33 -3.98 -2.65 -3.60
CA ILE A 33 -3.05 -1.70 -4.20
C ILE A 33 -3.54 -1.32 -5.60
N ASN A 34 -4.02 -0.08 -5.74
CA ASN A 34 -4.54 0.49 -6.98
C ASN A 34 -3.67 1.67 -7.42
N GLY A 35 -2.46 1.38 -7.89
CA GLY A 35 -1.46 2.38 -8.24
C GLY A 35 -1.14 3.29 -7.06
N PRO A 36 -1.43 4.60 -7.13
CA PRO A 36 -1.18 5.52 -6.01
C PRO A 36 -2.25 5.47 -4.90
N ASN A 37 -3.27 4.60 -5.00
CA ASN A 37 -4.35 4.52 -4.02
C ASN A 37 -4.37 3.15 -3.36
N TRP A 38 -4.03 3.07 -2.08
CA TRP A 38 -3.96 1.80 -1.36
C TRP A 38 -5.04 1.77 -0.29
N ILE A 39 -5.75 0.66 -0.19
CA ILE A 39 -6.89 0.51 0.72
C ILE A 39 -6.65 -0.69 1.63
N ILE A 40 -6.82 -0.46 2.92
CA ILE A 40 -6.67 -1.48 3.96
C ILE A 40 -8.04 -1.88 4.49
N TYR A 41 -8.29 -3.18 4.52
CA TYR A 41 -9.51 -3.80 5.03
C TYR A 41 -9.22 -4.70 6.23
N ASP A 42 -10.16 -4.74 7.18
CA ASP A 42 -10.15 -5.75 8.23
C ASP A 42 -10.79 -7.08 7.78
N TYR A 43 -10.89 -8.03 8.71
CA TYR A 43 -11.53 -9.33 8.48
C TYR A 43 -13.02 -9.26 8.14
N GLU A 44 -13.72 -8.17 8.45
CA GLU A 44 -15.12 -7.95 8.07
C GLU A 44 -15.24 -7.27 6.69
N MET A 45 -14.11 -7.07 5.99
CA MET A 45 -14.00 -6.33 4.74
C MET A 45 -14.46 -4.86 4.87
N GLU A 46 -14.35 -4.30 6.07
CA GLU A 46 -14.53 -2.87 6.29
C GLU A 46 -13.25 -2.10 6.00
N VAL A 47 -13.37 -0.99 5.28
CA VAL A 47 -12.22 -0.10 5.05
C VAL A 47 -11.80 0.57 6.35
N LYS A 48 -10.57 0.29 6.81
CA LYS A 48 -9.98 0.94 7.97
C LYS A 48 -9.14 2.15 7.59
N CYS A 49 -8.31 2.01 6.55
CA CYS A 49 -7.43 3.08 6.11
C CYS A 49 -7.39 3.16 4.57
N ILE A 50 -7.23 4.38 4.05
CA ILE A 50 -6.85 4.64 2.67
C ILE A 50 -5.61 5.51 2.65
N PHE A 51 -4.59 5.06 1.94
CA PHE A 51 -3.39 5.81 1.62
C PHE A 51 -3.47 6.31 0.19
N GLN A 52 -3.24 7.61 -0.01
CA GLN A 52 -3.19 8.23 -1.33
C GLN A 52 -1.83 8.90 -1.53
N PHE A 53 -1.12 8.46 -2.57
CA PHE A 53 0.21 8.94 -2.91
C PHE A 53 0.14 9.87 -4.10
N ARG A 54 0.64 11.10 -3.95
CA ARG A 54 0.83 12.00 -5.07
C ARG A 54 2.14 11.65 -5.77
N VAL A 55 2.04 10.95 -6.89
CA VAL A 55 3.18 10.46 -7.67
C VAL A 55 3.13 11.07 -9.06
N ASP A 56 4.24 11.68 -9.49
CA ASP A 56 4.44 12.03 -10.89
C ASP A 56 4.92 10.80 -11.67
N PHE A 57 4.05 10.20 -12.47
CA PHE A 57 4.38 9.03 -13.27
C PHE A 57 5.28 9.33 -14.49
N TYR A 58 5.51 10.60 -14.81
CA TYR A 58 6.50 10.97 -15.82
C TYR A 58 7.92 11.01 -15.24
N ASP A 59 8.04 11.19 -13.93
CA ASP A 59 9.31 11.12 -13.23
C ASP A 59 9.67 9.66 -12.94
N LEU A 60 10.92 9.28 -13.23
CA LEU A 60 11.40 7.92 -13.00
C LEU A 60 11.63 7.68 -11.50
N GLU A 61 12.17 8.67 -10.79
CA GLU A 61 12.48 8.53 -9.37
C GLU A 61 11.20 8.33 -8.54
N SER A 62 10.18 9.15 -8.79
CA SER A 62 8.86 9.04 -8.15
C SER A 62 8.20 7.67 -8.36
N ARG A 63 8.35 7.08 -9.55
CA ARG A 63 7.85 5.72 -9.84
C ARG A 63 8.62 4.65 -9.07
N ILE A 64 9.95 4.76 -9.03
CA ILE A 64 10.80 3.84 -8.27
C ILE A 64 10.44 3.91 -6.79
N LYS A 65 10.27 5.12 -6.22
CA LYS A 65 9.84 5.30 -4.83
C LYS A 65 8.53 4.57 -4.51
N LEU A 66 7.52 4.67 -5.38
CA LEU A 66 6.24 3.98 -5.16
C LEU A 66 6.37 2.45 -5.25
N GLU A 67 7.19 1.95 -6.18
CA GLU A 67 7.45 0.51 -6.31
C GLU A 67 8.27 -0.04 -5.14
N ASP A 68 9.27 0.70 -4.66
CA ASP A 68 10.06 0.33 -3.47
C ASP A 68 9.18 0.29 -2.22
N LEU A 69 8.31 1.29 -2.03
CA LEU A 69 7.32 1.27 -0.95
C LEU A 69 6.41 0.04 -1.04
N LYS A 70 5.97 -0.33 -2.24
CA LYS A 70 5.12 -1.51 -2.47
C LYS A 70 5.84 -2.78 -2.05
N LEU A 71 7.09 -2.95 -2.47
CA LEU A 71 7.92 -4.10 -2.12
C LEU A 71 8.13 -4.20 -0.60
N ASN A 72 8.41 -3.09 0.07
CA ASN A 72 8.60 -3.06 1.52
C ASN A 72 7.33 -3.52 2.27
N VAL A 73 6.17 -3.01 1.88
CA VAL A 73 4.89 -3.37 2.51
C VAL A 73 4.49 -4.81 2.21
N ILE A 74 4.71 -5.29 0.98
CA ILE A 74 4.45 -6.70 0.62
C ILE A 74 5.34 -7.63 1.45
N HIS A 75 6.64 -7.35 1.55
CA HIS A 75 7.55 -8.15 2.37
C HIS A 75 7.13 -8.15 3.85
N HIS A 76 6.61 -7.03 4.35
CA HIS A 76 6.05 -6.98 5.70
C HIS A 76 4.87 -7.95 5.82
N ILE A 77 3.87 -7.86 4.93
CA ILE A 77 2.72 -8.77 4.93
C ILE A 77 3.16 -10.23 4.87
N GLU A 78 4.10 -10.58 3.99
CA GLU A 78 4.63 -11.95 3.88
C GLU A 78 5.38 -12.41 5.14
N SER A 79 5.88 -11.48 5.95
CA SER A 79 6.49 -11.77 7.25
C SER A 79 5.48 -11.94 8.38
N LEU A 80 4.28 -11.37 8.25
CA LEU A 80 3.16 -11.59 9.15
C LEU A 80 2.72 -13.05 8.95
N ARG A 81 3.00 -13.90 9.93
CA ARG A 81 2.66 -15.34 9.86
C ARG A 81 1.18 -15.59 10.13
N ASP A 82 0.31 -14.80 9.49
CA ASP A 82 -1.14 -14.83 9.65
C ASP A 82 -1.85 -14.91 8.27
N GLU A 83 -3.15 -14.64 8.26
CA GLU A 83 -3.99 -14.72 7.05
C GLU A 83 -4.05 -13.40 6.27
N THR A 84 -3.21 -12.41 6.61
CA THR A 84 -3.15 -11.14 5.89
C THR A 84 -2.67 -11.37 4.46
N THR A 85 -3.35 -10.74 3.50
CA THR A 85 -3.01 -10.88 2.08
C THR A 85 -3.10 -9.54 1.36
N TYR A 86 -2.62 -9.51 0.12
CA TYR A 86 -2.63 -8.31 -0.71
C TYR A 86 -3.08 -8.61 -2.14
N ARG A 87 -3.54 -7.57 -2.82
CA ARG A 87 -3.80 -7.58 -4.27
C ARG A 87 -3.14 -6.37 -4.90
N ASP A 88 -2.30 -6.61 -5.89
CA ASP A 88 -1.78 -5.57 -6.79
C ASP A 88 -2.62 -5.58 -8.07
N ASN A 89 -3.39 -4.52 -8.30
CA ASN A 89 -4.27 -4.42 -9.47
C ASN A 89 -3.55 -3.84 -10.71
N LEU A 90 -2.30 -3.38 -10.59
CA LEU A 90 -1.52 -2.85 -11.71
C LEU A 90 -0.71 -3.92 -12.46
N THR A 91 -0.58 -5.13 -11.93
CA THR A 91 0.21 -6.20 -12.57
C THR A 91 -0.40 -6.72 -13.88
N ASN A 92 -1.57 -6.22 -14.32
CA ASN A 92 -2.27 -6.64 -15.54
C ASN A 92 -2.37 -5.60 -16.67
N SER A 93 -1.73 -4.43 -16.57
CA SER A 93 -1.83 -3.38 -17.61
C SER A 93 -0.60 -3.18 -18.50
N VAL A 94 0.44 -4.03 -18.39
CA VAL A 94 1.72 -3.84 -19.12
C VAL A 94 1.99 -4.90 -20.20
N PHE A 95 0.96 -5.62 -20.68
CA PHE A 95 1.10 -6.55 -21.83
C PHE A 95 0.16 -6.27 -23.01
N PHE A 96 -0.54 -5.14 -23.02
CA PHE A 96 -1.30 -4.71 -24.21
C PHE A 96 -1.10 -3.21 -24.42
N ASP A 97 0.00 -2.88 -25.08
CA ASP A 97 0.06 -1.94 -26.22
C ASP A 97 1.39 -2.12 -26.97
#